data_AF-A0A4Q3SKB4-F1
#
_entry.id   AF-A0A4Q3SKB4-F1
#
_cell.length_a   1.000
_cell.length_b   1.000
_cell.length_c   1.000
_cell.angle_alpha   90.00
_cell.angle_beta   90.00
_cell.angle_gamma   90.00
#
_symmetry.space_group_name_H-M   'P 1'
#
loop_
_entity.id
_entity.type
_entity.pdbx_description
1 polymer ?
#
loop_
_entity_poly.entity_id
_entity_poly.type
_entity_poly.pdbx_seq_one_letter_code
_entity_poly.pdbx_strand_id
1 'polypeptide(L)'
;MKRVQSIDLVRGIVMIIMALDHTRDMFHETATSIDPLDLTKTTTAAFLTRLITHLCAPTFVFLSGVSAWLSMRNRKDVAASRAFLLKRGLWLIILDITLISFGIFYDIHFGIIMFQ
;
A
#
# COMPACT_ATOMS: atom_id res chain seq x y z
N MET A 1 7.91 -24.33 4.15
CA MET A 1 8.09 -22.96 4.65
C MET A 1 7.21 -22.79 5.88
N LYS A 2 7.76 -22.54 7.07
CA LYS A 2 6.93 -22.25 8.25
C LYS A 2 6.59 -20.76 8.21
N ARG A 3 5.31 -20.43 7.98
CA ARG A 3 4.84 -19.04 7.95
C ARG A 3 4.92 -18.46 9.35
N VAL A 4 5.37 -17.21 9.47
CA VAL A 4 5.34 -16.48 10.74
C VAL A 4 3.99 -15.78 10.84
N GLN A 5 3.06 -16.41 11.54
CA GLN A 5 1.67 -15.94 11.64
C GLN A 5 1.56 -14.51 12.19
N SER A 6 2.43 -14.12 13.13
CA SER A 6 2.44 -12.77 13.69
C SER A 6 2.73 -11.69 12.65
N ILE A 7 3.64 -11.96 11.70
CA ILE A 7 3.98 -11.01 10.62
C ILE A 7 2.82 -10.90 9.64
N ASP A 8 2.21 -12.03 9.29
CA ASP A 8 1.07 -12.06 8.37
C ASP A 8 -0.17 -11.36 8.97
N LEU A 9 -0.40 -11.52 10.28
CA LEU A 9 -1.50 -10.85 11.00
C LEU A 9 -1.33 -9.33 11.01
N VAL A 10 -0.15 -8.84 11.41
CA VAL A 10 0.13 -7.40 11.45
C VAL A 10 0.02 -6.79 10.06
N ARG A 11 0.56 -7.45 9.02
CA ARG A 11 0.42 -6.98 7.64
C ARG A 11 -1.05 -6.93 7.21
N GLY A 12 -1.86 -7.90 7.63
CA GLY A 12 -3.30 -7.94 7.36
C GLY A 12 -4.05 -6.76 7.96
N ILE A 13 -3.82 -6.48 9.25
CA ILE A 13 -4.44 -5.34 9.95
C ILE A 13 -4.03 -4.02 9.29
N VAL A 14 -2.74 -3.87 8.98
CA VAL A 14 -2.19 -2.70 8.27
C VAL A 14 -2.87 -2.50 6.92
N MET A 15 -3.02 -3.56 6.10
CA MET A 15 -3.72 -3.46 4.80
C MET A 15 -5.18 -3.05 4.95
N ILE A 16 -5.90 -3.53 5.97
CA ILE A 16 -7.30 -3.15 6.22
C ILE A 16 -7.40 -1.66 6.57
N ILE A 17 -6.52 -1.17 7.45
CA ILE A 17 -6.49 0.24 7.85
C ILE A 17 -6.16 1.12 6.64
N MET A 18 -5.20 0.72 5.80
CA MET A 18 -4.86 1.47 4.58
C MET A 18 -6.04 1.49 3.57
N ALA A 19 -6.72 0.37 3.37
CA ALA A 19 -7.89 0.32 2.47
C ALA A 19 -9.03 1.21 2.96
N LEU A 20 -9.28 1.25 4.28
CA LEU A 20 -10.29 2.12 4.87
C LEU A 20 -9.93 3.61 4.67
N ASP A 21 -8.66 3.97 4.81
CA ASP A 21 -8.16 5.34 4.59
C ASP A 21 -8.35 5.78 3.13
N HIS A 22 -7.95 4.94 2.16
CA HIS A 22 -8.16 5.23 0.74
C HIS A 22 -9.65 5.34 0.38
N THR A 23 -10.49 4.48 0.96
CA THR A 23 -11.95 4.56 0.78
C THR A 23 -12.48 5.89 1.33
N ARG A 24 -12.04 6.30 2.53
CA ARG A 24 -12.43 7.60 3.11
C ARG A 24 -12.05 8.75 2.18
N ASP A 25 -10.84 8.75 1.64
CA ASP A 25 -10.34 9.82 0.75
C ASP A 25 -11.08 9.86 -0.60
N MET A 26 -11.62 8.73 -1.08
CA MET A 26 -12.42 8.67 -2.31
C MET A 26 -13.88 9.12 -2.12
N PHE A 27 -14.47 8.90 -0.93
CA PHE A 27 -15.89 9.19 -0.67
C PHE A 27 -16.15 10.50 0.09
N HIS A 28 -15.15 11.07 0.79
CA HIS A 28 -15.31 12.36 1.47
C HIS A 28 -14.75 13.52 0.63
N GLU A 29 -15.66 14.25 -0.01
CA GLU A 29 -15.41 15.51 -0.75
C GLU A 29 -14.64 16.58 0.09
N THR A 30 -14.86 16.62 1.41
CA THR A 30 -14.16 17.54 2.33
C THR A 30 -12.70 17.15 2.62
N ALA A 31 -12.27 15.93 2.32
CA ALA A 31 -10.88 15.48 2.51
C ALA A 31 -9.95 15.91 1.36
N THR A 32 -10.50 16.09 0.16
CA THR A 32 -9.76 16.53 -1.03
C THR A 32 -9.65 18.05 -1.15
N SER A 33 -10.57 18.79 -0.51
CA SER A 33 -10.75 20.24 -0.67
C SER A 33 -10.06 21.08 0.42
N ILE A 34 -9.77 20.48 1.57
CA ILE A 34 -9.24 21.17 2.75
C ILE A 34 -7.79 20.76 2.91
N ASP A 35 -6.87 21.72 2.96
CA ASP A 35 -5.47 21.44 3.28
C ASP A 35 -5.44 20.77 4.67
N PRO A 36 -5.02 19.51 4.77
CA PRO A 36 -5.00 18.75 6.01
C PRO A 36 -3.95 19.26 7.02
N LEU A 37 -3.09 20.20 6.61
CA LEU A 37 -2.18 20.95 7.48
C LEU A 37 -2.80 22.25 8.02
N ASP A 38 -3.95 22.67 7.50
CA ASP A 38 -4.64 23.87 7.97
C ASP A 38 -5.42 23.58 9.25
N LEU A 39 -4.72 23.72 10.38
CA LEU A 39 -5.20 23.54 11.76
C LEU A 39 -6.49 24.30 12.09
N THR A 40 -6.90 25.26 11.25
CA THR A 40 -8.13 26.04 11.44
C THR A 40 -9.40 25.32 10.97
N LYS A 41 -9.29 24.28 10.12
CA LYS A 41 -10.45 23.57 9.55
C LYS A 41 -10.43 22.04 9.74
N THR A 42 -9.34 21.45 10.20
CA THR A 42 -9.27 20.00 10.48
C THR A 42 -9.96 19.66 11.81
N THR A 43 -10.69 18.54 11.83
CA THR A 43 -11.19 17.94 13.07
C THR A 43 -10.11 17.03 13.69
N THR A 44 -10.01 16.98 15.01
CA THR A 44 -9.02 16.15 15.73
C THR A 44 -9.05 14.67 15.31
N ALA A 45 -10.24 14.16 14.95
CA ALA A 45 -10.42 12.79 14.47
C ALA A 45 -9.79 12.55 13.08
N ALA A 46 -9.86 13.52 12.17
CA ALA A 46 -9.24 13.44 10.85
C ALA A 46 -7.70 13.46 10.95
N PHE A 47 -7.14 14.29 11.83
CA PHE A 47 -5.71 14.32 12.10
C PHE A 47 -5.19 12.98 12.67
N LEU A 48 -5.88 12.43 13.68
CA LEU A 48 -5.47 11.16 14.30
C LEU A 48 -5.52 9.98 13.32
N THR A 49 -6.56 9.91 12.48
CA THR A 49 -6.67 8.84 11.47
C THR A 49 -5.54 8.92 10.45
N ARG A 50 -5.15 10.13 10.03
CA ARG A 50 -4.04 10.36 9.11
C ARG A 50 -2.67 10.03 9.72
N LEU A 51 -2.48 10.33 11.00
CA LEU A 51 -1.27 9.94 11.74
C LEU A 51 -1.11 8.42 11.76
N ILE A 52 -2.20 7.69 12.01
CA ILE A 52 -2.20 6.23 12.03
C ILE A 52 -1.86 5.68 10.64
N THR A 53 -2.45 6.23 9.58
CA THR A 53 -2.25 5.71 8.22
C THR A 53 -0.87 6.06 7.67
N HIS A 54 -0.30 7.20 8.05
CA HIS A 54 1.08 7.57 7.76
C HIS A 54 2.12 6.64 8.41
N LEU A 55 1.80 6.01 9.55
CA LEU A 55 2.65 4.97 10.16
C LEU A 55 2.42 3.59 9.53
N CYS A 56 1.26 3.38 8.91
CA CYS A 56 0.85 2.12 8.30
C CYS A 56 1.70 1.79 7.06
N ALA A 57 1.94 2.77 6.18
CA ALA A 57 2.74 2.58 4.97
C ALA A 57 4.21 2.17 5.25
N PRO A 58 4.98 2.87 6.11
CA PRO A 58 6.33 2.44 6.51
C PRO A 58 6.34 1.05 7.16
N THR A 59 5.34 0.76 8.00
CA THR A 59 5.21 -0.55 8.65
C THR A 59 4.98 -1.66 7.62
N PHE A 60 4.11 -1.42 6.63
CA PHE A 60 3.84 -2.36 5.54
C PHE A 60 5.09 -2.67 4.71
N VAL A 61 5.82 -1.63 4.29
CA VAL A 61 7.06 -1.77 3.50
C VAL A 61 8.12 -2.50 4.30
N PHE A 62 8.29 -2.17 5.58
CA PHE A 62 9.23 -2.84 6.47
C PHE A 62 8.91 -4.33 6.64
N LEU A 63 7.66 -4.69 6.96
CA LEU A 63 7.25 -6.10 7.10
C LEU A 63 7.40 -6.88 5.78
N SER A 64 7.11 -6.23 4.65
CA SER A 64 7.31 -6.83 3.33
C SER A 64 8.80 -7.12 3.07
N GLY A 65 9.69 -6.19 3.42
CA GLY A 65 11.14 -6.38 3.38
C GLY A 65 11.63 -7.52 4.28
N VAL A 66 11.16 -7.59 5.53
CA VAL A 66 11.47 -8.68 6.47
C VAL A 66 11.01 -10.03 5.92
N SER A 67 9.82 -10.08 5.31
CA SER A 67 9.29 -11.32 4.71
C SER A 67 10.12 -11.78 3.51
N ALA A 68 10.60 -10.84 2.68
CA ALA A 68 11.50 -11.13 1.56
C ALA A 68 12.86 -11.65 2.06
N TRP A 69 13.43 -11.00 3.08
CA TRP A 69 14.68 -11.45 3.70
C TRP A 69 14.57 -12.86 4.29
N LEU A 70 13.49 -13.15 5.02
CA LEU A 70 13.27 -14.48 5.57
C LEU A 70 13.09 -15.53 4.47
N SER A 71 12.44 -15.17 3.36
CA SER A 71 12.29 -16.04 2.19
C SER A 71 13.64 -16.34 1.52
N MET A 72 14.49 -15.32 1.34
CA MET A 72 15.85 -15.47 0.79
C MET A 72 16.75 -16.30 1.70
N ARG A 73 16.67 -16.13 3.03
CA ARG A 73 17.49 -16.92 3.96
C ARG A 73 17.16 -18.41 3.93
N ASN A 74 15.91 -18.75 3.60
CA ASN A 74 15.45 -20.14 3.53
C ASN A 74 15.69 -20.77 2.15
N ARG A 75 15.79 -19.97 1.08
CA ARG A 75 16.15 -20.43 -0.26
C ARG A 75 17.67 -20.30 -0.43
N LYS A 76 18.39 -21.43 -0.48
CA LYS A 76 19.85 -21.46 -0.68
C LYS A 76 20.35 -20.82 -2.00
N ASP A 77 19.43 -20.39 -2.88
CA ASP A 77 19.72 -19.71 -4.14
C ASP A 77 19.17 -18.28 -4.14
N VAL A 78 20.11 -17.32 -4.08
CA VAL A 78 19.84 -15.88 -4.10
C VAL A 78 19.42 -15.41 -5.49
N ALA A 79 19.97 -16.00 -6.55
CA ALA A 79 19.66 -15.60 -7.93
C ALA A 79 18.21 -15.95 -8.29
N ALA A 80 17.76 -17.16 -7.94
CA ALA A 80 16.37 -17.58 -8.11
C ALA A 80 15.40 -16.72 -7.29
N SER A 81 15.78 -16.34 -6.07
CA SER A 81 14.95 -15.49 -5.19
C SER A 81 14.82 -14.07 -5.74
N ARG A 82 15.89 -13.49 -6.29
CA ARG A 82 15.86 -12.16 -6.93
C ARG A 82 14.99 -12.17 -8.19
N ALA A 83 15.14 -13.17 -9.05
CA ALA A 83 14.33 -13.32 -10.25
C ALA A 83 12.84 -13.48 -9.91
N PHE A 84 12.51 -14.20 -8.83
CA PHE A 84 11.13 -14.33 -8.36
C PHE A 84 10.53 -12.99 -7.92
N LEU A 85 11.28 -12.20 -7.13
CA LEU A 85 10.83 -10.87 -6.68
C LEU A 85 10.66 -9.91 -7.85
N LEU A 86 11.59 -9.90 -8.82
CA LEU A 86 11.50 -9.05 -10.00
C LEU A 86 10.30 -9.39 -10.88
N LYS A 87 10.06 -10.68 -11.17
CA LYS A 87 8.89 -11.10 -11.96
C LYS A 87 7.59 -10.69 -11.29
N ARG A 88 7.50 -10.85 -9.97
CA ARG A 88 6.31 -10.47 -9.21
C ARG A 88 6.13 -8.96 -9.15
N GLY A 89 7.20 -8.19 -8.94
CA GLY A 89 7.15 -6.73 -8.95
C GLY A 89 6.72 -6.19 -10.31
N LEU A 90 7.26 -6.73 -11.39
CA LEU A 90 6.86 -6.36 -12.76
C LEU A 90 5.38 -6.67 -13.02
N TRP A 91 4.90 -7.83 -12.56
CA TRP A 91 3.48 -8.16 -12.66
C TRP A 91 2.58 -7.19 -11.90
N LEU A 92 3.00 -6.74 -10.71
CA LEU A 92 2.25 -5.75 -9.93
C LEU A 92 2.21 -4.39 -10.64
N ILE A 93 3.33 -3.93 -11.21
CA ILE A 93 3.38 -2.67 -11.99
C ILE A 93 2.43 -2.74 -13.18
N ILE A 94 2.43 -3.84 -13.93
CA ILE A 94 1.51 -4.03 -15.06
C ILE A 94 0.06 -4.00 -14.59
N LEU A 95 -0.25 -4.68 -13.49
CA LEU A 95 -1.61 -4.72 -12.92
C LEU A 95 -2.06 -3.34 -12.44
N ASP A 96 -1.15 -2.55 -11.88
CA ASP A 96 -1.43 -1.19 -11.43
C ASP A 96 -1.76 -0.23 -12.58
N ILE A 97 -0.92 -0.24 -13.62
CA ILE A 97 -1.13 0.58 -14.82
C ILE A 97 -2.39 0.15 -15.58
N THR A 98 -2.73 -1.14 -15.59
CA THR A 98 -3.88 -1.64 -16.36
C THR A 98 -5.17 -1.69 -15.54
N LEU A 99 -5.23 -2.53 -14.51
CA LEU A 99 -6.46 -2.82 -13.78
C LEU A 99 -6.81 -1.72 -12.79
N ILE A 100 -5.84 -1.21 -12.04
CA ILE A 100 -6.08 -0.20 -11.00
C ILE A 100 -6.35 1.17 -11.64
N SER A 101 -5.50 1.60 -12.58
CA SER A 101 -5.70 2.86 -13.29
C SER A 101 -7.03 2.88 -14.06
N PHE A 102 -7.38 1.79 -14.73
CA PHE A 102 -8.70 1.66 -15.39
C PHE A 102 -9.85 1.63 -14.39
N GLY A 103 -9.73 0.90 -13.28
CA GLY A 103 -10.79 0.76 -12.28
C GLY A 103 -11.11 2.04 -11.51
N ILE A 104 -10.12 2.94 -11.34
CA ILE A 104 -10.29 4.22 -10.64
C ILE A 104 -10.76 5.31 -11.61
N PHE A 105 -10.08 5.51 -12.74
CA PHE A 105 -10.34 6.64 -13.62
C PHE A 105 -11.34 6.35 -14.74
N TYR A 106 -11.67 5.07 -14.99
CA TYR A 106 -12.48 4.63 -16.14
C TYR A 106 -11.96 5.17 -17.49
N ASP A 107 -10.68 5.56 -17.57
CA ASP A 107 -10.05 6.07 -18.77
C ASP A 107 -9.40 4.93 -19.54
N ILE A 108 -9.82 4.75 -20.79
CA ILE A 108 -9.33 3.71 -21.72
C ILE A 108 -7.98 4.12 -22.33
N HIS A 109 -7.66 5.41 -22.35
CA HIS A 109 -6.44 5.94 -22.95
C HIS A 109 -5.24 5.94 -22.00
N PHE A 110 -5.44 5.57 -20.72
CA PHE A 110 -4.42 5.61 -19.68
C PHE A 110 -3.68 6.96 -19.63
N GLY A 111 -4.40 8.07 -19.83
CA GLY A 111 -3.81 9.41 -19.86
C GLY A 111 -3.34 9.89 -18.48
N ILE A 112 -3.91 9.33 -17.42
CA ILE A 112 -3.54 9.58 -16.03
C ILE A 112 -3.03 8.27 -15.44
N ILE A 113 -1.75 8.23 -15.10
CA ILE A 113 -1.13 7.10 -14.40
C ILE A 113 -0.95 7.52 -12.94
N MET A 114 -1.69 6.90 -12.02
CA MET A 114 -1.42 7.05 -10.60
C MET A 114 -0.30 6.09 -10.22
N PHE A 115 0.77 6.60 -9.62
CA PHE A 115 1.79 5.78 -8.98
C PHE A 115 1.61 5.94 -7.47
N GLN A 116 1.13 4.89 -6.80
CA GLN A 116 0.92 4.84 -5.35
C GLN A 116 1.88 3.88 -4.66
#